data_AF-I4Z7U0-F1
#
_entry.id   AF-I4Z7U0-F1
#
_cell.length_a   1.000
_cell.length_b   1.000
_cell.length_c   1.000
_cell.angle_alpha   90.00
_cell.angle_beta   90.00
_cell.angle_gamma   90.00
#
_symmetry.space_group_name_H-M   'P 1'
#
loop_
_entity.id
_entity.type
_entity.pdbx_description
1 polymer ?
#
loop_
_entity_poly.entity_id
_entity_poly.type
_entity_poly.pdbx_seq_one_letter_code
_entity_poly.pdbx_strand_id
1 'polypeptide(L)'
;MLLAVVVGAMCFAACSETNSTVEEFPEWQSKNDTYWTNLYNATKAKVDAGDTSWKLILNYSKEKQANTATSAVTYKPEDYIIVHVKETGTGAAMPLYTDSVRVHYQGRLLPSTTYTSGLIFDTSWGGEKFNEHTARAAHMLVSSTVDGFSTALQKMKVGDHWTVYMPYQLAYRGSEAGLVPAYSNLIFDLRLVEIAHPGTALGNN
;
A
#
# COMPACT_ATOMS: atom_id res chain seq x y z
N MET A 1 6.29 -84.02 -13.38
CA MET A 1 5.03 -83.49 -12.85
C MET A 1 5.25 -82.01 -12.59
N LEU A 2 4.59 -81.18 -13.39
CA LEU A 2 4.69 -79.72 -13.43
C LEU A 2 4.07 -79.14 -12.14
N LEU A 3 4.75 -78.25 -11.43
CA LEU A 3 4.10 -77.39 -10.43
C LEU A 3 4.55 -75.94 -10.68
N ALA A 4 3.69 -75.18 -11.36
CA ALA A 4 3.88 -73.76 -11.59
C ALA A 4 3.49 -73.01 -10.31
N VAL A 5 4.41 -72.23 -9.74
CA VAL A 5 4.13 -71.27 -8.67
C VAL A 5 3.79 -69.95 -9.35
N VAL A 6 2.52 -69.55 -9.29
CA VAL A 6 2.05 -68.24 -9.76
C VAL A 6 2.29 -67.24 -8.63
N VAL A 7 3.28 -66.37 -8.81
CA VAL A 7 3.47 -65.18 -7.96
C VAL A 7 2.59 -64.07 -8.52
N GLY A 8 1.48 -63.80 -7.85
CA GLY A 8 0.62 -62.66 -8.16
C GLY A 8 1.28 -61.36 -7.75
N ALA A 9 1.62 -60.51 -8.72
CA ALA A 9 2.08 -59.16 -8.49
C ALA A 9 0.91 -58.27 -8.03
N MET A 10 0.90 -57.90 -6.75
CA MET A 10 0.02 -56.85 -6.23
C MET A 10 0.52 -55.50 -6.74
N CYS A 11 -0.20 -54.92 -7.70
CA CYS A 11 0.02 -53.54 -8.12
C CYS A 11 -0.55 -52.62 -7.03
N PHE A 12 0.32 -52.04 -6.20
CA PHE A 12 -0.05 -50.90 -5.39
C PHE A 12 -0.22 -49.70 -6.33
N ALA A 13 -1.46 -49.26 -6.54
CA ALA A 13 -1.75 -47.98 -7.17
C ALA A 13 -1.27 -46.88 -6.22
N ALA A 14 -0.09 -46.31 -6.51
CA ALA A 14 0.36 -45.09 -5.88
C ALA A 14 -0.49 -43.93 -6.42
N CYS A 15 -1.56 -43.58 -5.71
CA CYS A 15 -2.27 -42.34 -5.94
C CYS A 15 -1.31 -41.18 -5.64
N SER A 16 -0.82 -40.51 -6.68
CA SER A 16 -0.14 -39.24 -6.54
C SER A 16 -1.21 -38.20 -6.19
N GLU A 17 -1.48 -38.01 -4.89
CA GLU A 17 -2.22 -36.87 -4.38
C GLU A 17 -1.41 -35.62 -4.75
N THR A 18 -1.72 -35.02 -5.90
CA THR A 18 -1.16 -33.71 -6.25
C THR A 18 -1.88 -32.71 -5.36
N ASN A 19 -1.20 -32.31 -4.29
CA ASN A 19 -1.65 -31.27 -3.39
C ASN A 19 -1.77 -29.96 -4.18
N SER A 20 -2.96 -29.69 -4.71
CA SER A 20 -3.28 -28.60 -5.63
C SER A 20 -3.48 -27.27 -4.90
N THR A 21 -2.59 -26.96 -3.95
CA THR A 21 -2.57 -25.64 -3.33
C THR A 21 -1.96 -24.65 -4.31
N VAL A 22 -2.80 -23.80 -4.88
CA VAL A 22 -2.35 -22.66 -5.68
C VAL A 22 -1.68 -21.67 -4.74
N GLU A 23 -0.40 -21.38 -4.96
CA GLU A 23 0.33 -20.35 -4.21
C GLU A 23 -0.26 -18.97 -4.55
N GLU A 24 -0.75 -18.27 -3.54
CA GLU A 24 -1.47 -17.00 -3.75
C GLU A 24 -0.53 -15.84 -4.09
N PHE A 25 0.61 -15.73 -3.40
CA PHE A 25 1.57 -14.65 -3.54
C PHE A 25 2.96 -15.17 -3.94
N PRO A 26 3.11 -15.77 -5.14
CA PRO A 26 4.37 -16.34 -5.57
C PRO A 26 5.44 -15.25 -5.77
N GLU A 27 6.66 -15.50 -5.28
CA GLU A 27 7.81 -14.60 -5.42
C GLU A 27 7.52 -13.16 -4.98
N TRP A 28 6.72 -13.01 -3.92
CA TRP A 28 6.03 -11.76 -3.60
C TRP A 28 6.97 -10.56 -3.37
N GLN A 29 8.05 -10.75 -2.61
CA GLN A 29 9.02 -9.67 -2.37
C GLN A 29 9.65 -9.18 -3.68
N SER A 30 10.14 -10.11 -4.51
CA SER A 30 10.75 -9.80 -5.81
C SER A 30 9.79 -9.05 -6.74
N LYS A 31 8.51 -9.47 -6.75
CA LYS A 31 7.45 -8.78 -7.49
C LYS A 31 7.25 -7.34 -7.02
N ASN A 32 7.22 -7.11 -5.70
CA ASN A 32 7.06 -5.78 -5.13
C ASN A 32 8.29 -4.89 -5.36
N ASP A 33 9.50 -5.43 -5.22
CA ASP A 33 10.75 -4.71 -5.51
C ASP A 33 10.81 -4.26 -6.99
N THR A 34 10.46 -5.17 -7.91
CA THR A 34 10.44 -4.89 -9.36
C THR A 34 9.39 -3.84 -9.71
N TYR A 35 8.17 -3.99 -9.17
CA TYR A 35 7.10 -3.01 -9.36
C TYR A 35 7.51 -1.62 -8.87
N TRP A 36 8.08 -1.54 -7.66
CA TRP A 36 8.49 -0.28 -7.06
C TRP A 36 9.56 0.42 -7.90
N THR A 37 10.61 -0.31 -8.28
CA THR A 37 11.72 0.21 -9.11
C THR A 37 11.19 0.82 -10.41
N ASN A 38 10.30 0.12 -11.10
CA ASN A 38 9.73 0.58 -12.36
C ASN A 38 8.83 1.80 -12.17
N LEU A 39 7.94 1.76 -11.17
CA LEU A 39 7.03 2.86 -10.90
C LEU A 39 7.78 4.12 -10.47
N TYR A 40 8.81 3.99 -9.62
CA TYR A 40 9.64 5.11 -9.19
C TYR A 40 10.35 5.77 -10.36
N ASN A 41 11.04 4.99 -11.20
CA ASN A 41 11.78 5.52 -12.35
C ASN A 41 10.85 6.21 -13.36
N ALA A 42 9.70 5.60 -13.66
CA ALA A 42 8.69 6.20 -14.53
C ALA A 42 8.11 7.49 -13.95
N THR A 43 7.80 7.50 -12.64
CA THR A 43 7.28 8.69 -11.96
C THR A 43 8.33 9.80 -11.93
N LYS A 44 9.58 9.46 -11.63
CA LYS A 44 10.68 10.42 -11.63
C LYS A 44 10.84 11.09 -12.99
N ALA A 45 10.79 10.33 -14.07
CA ALA A 45 10.87 10.89 -15.43
C ALA A 45 9.72 11.87 -15.72
N LYS A 46 8.49 11.57 -15.26
CA LYS A 46 7.34 12.49 -15.39
C LYS A 46 7.54 13.79 -14.60
N VAL A 47 7.97 13.67 -13.34
CA VAL A 47 8.22 14.81 -12.47
C VAL A 47 9.33 15.69 -13.02
N ASP A 48 10.44 15.08 -13.49
CA ASP A 48 11.56 15.81 -14.11
C ASP A 48 11.13 16.52 -15.41
N ALA A 49 10.12 15.98 -16.11
CA ALA A 49 9.50 16.60 -17.28
C ALA A 49 8.45 17.69 -16.92
N GLY A 50 8.22 17.96 -15.63
CA GLY A 50 7.31 19.00 -15.15
C GLY A 50 5.85 18.57 -14.96
N ASP A 51 5.55 17.26 -14.97
CA ASP A 51 4.20 16.76 -14.67
C ASP A 51 3.87 16.98 -13.19
N THR A 52 2.91 17.88 -12.91
CA THR A 52 2.47 18.21 -11.56
C THR A 52 1.41 17.27 -11.00
N SER A 53 0.86 16.36 -11.82
CA SER A 53 -0.12 15.36 -11.38
C SER A 53 0.54 14.20 -10.64
N TRP A 54 1.84 14.01 -10.82
CA TRP A 54 2.65 13.02 -10.11
C TRP A 54 3.61 13.69 -9.13
N LYS A 55 3.82 13.06 -7.97
CA LYS A 55 4.74 13.55 -6.94
C LYS A 55 5.57 12.41 -6.38
N LEU A 56 6.83 12.71 -6.09
CA LEU A 56 7.70 11.93 -5.20
C LEU A 56 7.78 12.69 -3.88
N ILE A 57 7.25 12.12 -2.81
CA ILE A 57 7.20 12.77 -1.50
C ILE A 57 8.09 11.97 -0.54
N LEU A 58 9.12 12.63 0.00
CA LEU A 58 10.04 12.02 0.94
C LEU A 58 9.32 11.73 2.26
N ASN A 59 9.64 10.59 2.90
CA ASN A 59 9.12 10.22 4.22
C ASN A 59 9.24 11.39 5.22
N TYR A 60 8.14 11.70 5.92
CA TYR A 60 8.05 12.82 6.88
C TYR A 60 9.19 12.82 7.91
N SER A 61 9.65 11.64 8.35
CA SER A 61 10.73 11.50 9.32
C SER A 61 12.11 11.91 8.79
N LYS A 62 12.26 12.04 7.47
CA LYS A 62 13.51 12.40 6.78
C LYS A 62 13.56 13.86 6.32
N GLU A 63 12.41 14.52 6.16
CA GLU A 63 12.32 15.91 5.64
C GLU A 63 12.94 16.98 6.57
N LYS A 64 13.13 16.69 7.86
CA LYS A 64 13.60 17.65 8.87
C LYS A 64 14.87 17.22 9.61
N GLN A 65 15.59 16.24 9.10
CA GLN A 65 16.89 15.88 9.67
C GLN A 65 17.88 16.99 9.30
N ALA A 66 18.20 17.86 10.26
CA ALA A 66 19.21 18.89 10.09
C ALA A 66 20.51 18.22 9.67
N ASN A 67 20.95 18.51 8.44
CA ASN A 67 22.16 17.92 7.89
C ASN A 67 23.36 18.60 8.55
N THR A 68 23.91 17.98 9.60
CA THR A 68 25.20 18.41 10.18
C THR A 68 26.40 17.95 9.35
N ALA A 69 26.18 17.23 8.24
CA ALA A 69 27.23 16.75 7.36
C ALA A 69 27.44 17.69 6.15
N THR A 70 28.71 17.85 5.76
CA THR A 70 29.20 18.72 4.68
C THR A 70 28.84 18.23 3.26
N SER A 71 28.13 17.11 3.15
CA SER A 71 27.76 16.48 1.87
C SER A 71 26.25 16.43 1.71
N ALA A 72 25.77 16.57 0.46
CA ALA A 72 24.35 16.44 0.14
C ALA A 72 23.83 15.04 0.51
N VAL A 73 22.76 14.99 1.31
CA VAL A 73 22.09 13.72 1.64
C VAL A 73 21.46 13.15 0.37
N THR A 74 21.79 11.89 0.06
CA THR A 74 21.14 11.15 -1.03
C THR A 74 20.15 10.16 -0.42
N TYR A 75 18.89 10.26 -0.83
CA TYR A 75 17.82 9.36 -0.39
C TYR A 75 17.61 8.24 -1.41
N LYS A 76 17.18 7.08 -0.91
CA LYS A 76 16.87 5.92 -1.75
C LYS A 76 15.45 6.02 -2.32
N PRO A 77 15.13 5.36 -3.45
CA PRO A 77 13.75 5.33 -3.96
C PRO A 77 12.71 4.90 -2.94
N GLU A 78 13.05 3.98 -2.04
CA GLU A 78 12.16 3.43 -1.01
C GLU A 78 11.96 4.38 0.18
N ASP A 79 12.67 5.52 0.20
CA ASP A 79 12.45 6.59 1.17
C ASP A 79 11.30 7.53 0.77
N TYR A 80 10.74 7.37 -0.43
CA TYR A 80 9.65 8.17 -0.96
C TYR A 80 8.36 7.37 -1.02
N ILE A 81 7.23 8.06 -0.91
CA ILE A 81 5.96 7.61 -1.48
C ILE A 81 5.78 8.22 -2.87
N ILE A 82 5.01 7.54 -3.71
CA ILE A 82 4.60 8.04 -5.02
C ILE A 82 3.13 8.42 -4.92
N VAL A 83 2.79 9.62 -5.42
CA VAL A 83 1.43 10.13 -5.40
C VAL A 83 1.00 10.49 -6.80
N HIS A 84 -0.20 10.05 -7.19
CA HIS A 84 -0.93 10.55 -8.34
C HIS A 84 -2.14 11.35 -7.83
N VAL A 85 -2.10 12.66 -8.04
CA VAL A 85 -3.18 13.57 -7.68
C VAL A 85 -4.34 13.37 -8.64
N LYS A 86 -5.52 12.99 -8.10
CA LYS A 86 -6.77 12.86 -8.87
C LYS A 86 -7.57 14.14 -8.81
N GLU A 87 -7.70 14.69 -7.61
CA GLU A 87 -8.37 15.97 -7.35
C GLU A 87 -7.55 16.77 -6.34
N THR A 88 -7.52 18.08 -6.54
CA THR A 88 -6.83 19.01 -5.64
C THR A 88 -7.84 19.65 -4.70
N GLY A 89 -7.65 19.46 -3.41
CA GLY A 89 -8.44 20.05 -2.36
C GLY A 89 -8.23 21.55 -2.24
N THR A 90 -9.24 22.23 -1.70
CA THR A 90 -9.24 23.69 -1.49
C THR A 90 -8.92 24.09 -0.05
N GLY A 91 -8.71 23.11 0.84
CA GLY A 91 -8.34 23.35 2.23
C GLY A 91 -7.07 24.19 2.39
N ALA A 92 -7.05 25.07 3.38
CA ALA A 92 -5.91 25.96 3.63
C ALA A 92 -4.77 25.29 4.40
N ALA A 93 -5.09 24.29 5.23
CA ALA A 93 -4.14 23.61 6.12
C ALA A 93 -3.83 22.18 5.65
N MET A 94 -2.66 21.69 6.07
CA MET A 94 -2.28 20.29 6.00
C MET A 94 -2.25 19.71 7.42
N PRO A 95 -2.66 18.44 7.62
CA PRO A 95 -2.55 17.77 8.92
C PRO A 95 -1.13 17.82 9.47
N LEU A 96 -1.02 18.00 10.79
CA LEU A 96 0.19 17.75 11.56
C LEU A 96 0.23 16.28 11.99
N TYR A 97 1.43 15.80 12.36
CA TYR A 97 1.62 14.43 12.87
C TYR A 97 0.74 14.09 14.09
N THR A 98 0.39 15.10 14.89
CA THR A 98 -0.44 14.96 16.10
C THR A 98 -1.94 15.16 15.84
N ASP A 99 -2.33 15.52 14.62
CA ASP A 99 -3.73 15.78 14.30
C ASP A 99 -4.52 14.48 14.14
N SER A 100 -5.83 14.57 14.37
CA SER A 100 -6.78 13.57 13.91
C SER A 100 -7.36 13.99 12.56
N VAL A 101 -7.70 13.02 11.73
CA VAL A 101 -8.31 13.25 10.42
C VAL A 101 -9.53 12.38 10.21
N ARG A 102 -10.43 12.84 9.35
CA ARG A 102 -11.42 11.99 8.69
C ARG A 102 -10.99 11.76 7.25
N VAL A 103 -10.98 10.51 6.83
CA VAL A 103 -10.66 10.16 5.44
C VAL A 103 -11.56 9.06 4.91
N HIS A 104 -11.80 9.10 3.61
CA HIS A 104 -12.18 7.89 2.88
C HIS A 104 -10.92 7.27 2.30
N TYR A 105 -10.73 5.98 2.53
CA TYR A 105 -9.66 5.21 1.93
C TYR A 105 -10.09 3.80 1.48
N GLN A 106 -9.34 3.24 0.54
CA GLN A 106 -9.31 1.82 0.23
C GLN A 106 -7.87 1.42 -0.06
N GLY A 107 -7.36 0.46 0.71
CA GLY A 107 -6.05 -0.13 0.57
C GLY A 107 -6.11 -1.40 -0.28
N ARG A 108 -5.22 -1.48 -1.27
CA ARG A 108 -5.11 -2.61 -2.18
C ARG A 108 -3.66 -3.06 -2.35
N LEU A 109 -3.45 -4.37 -2.46
CA LEU A 109 -2.17 -4.97 -2.80
C LEU A 109 -1.95 -4.99 -4.33
N LEU A 110 -0.75 -5.33 -4.77
CA LEU A 110 -0.53 -5.69 -6.17
C LEU A 110 -1.37 -6.91 -6.57
N PRO A 111 -1.63 -7.11 -7.87
CA PRO A 111 -2.24 -8.34 -8.34
C PRO A 111 -1.56 -9.59 -7.81
N SER A 112 -2.31 -10.62 -7.47
CA SER A 112 -1.84 -11.93 -7.02
C SER A 112 -2.50 -13.02 -7.87
N THR A 113 -2.31 -14.29 -7.52
CA THR A 113 -2.85 -15.40 -8.34
C THR A 113 -4.38 -15.37 -8.41
N THR A 114 -5.07 -15.20 -7.28
CA THR A 114 -6.54 -15.10 -7.24
C THR A 114 -7.02 -13.66 -7.47
N TYR A 115 -6.35 -12.69 -6.84
CA TYR A 115 -6.75 -11.28 -6.91
C TYR A 115 -6.05 -10.58 -8.08
N THR A 116 -6.53 -10.83 -9.30
CA THR A 116 -5.93 -10.30 -10.55
C THR A 116 -5.98 -8.77 -10.66
N SER A 117 -6.90 -8.12 -9.95
CA SER A 117 -6.95 -6.65 -9.82
C SER A 117 -6.23 -6.13 -8.56
N GLY A 118 -5.65 -7.02 -7.75
CA GLY A 118 -5.09 -6.73 -6.43
C GLY A 118 -6.10 -6.93 -5.31
N LEU A 119 -5.67 -7.47 -4.17
CA LEU A 119 -6.51 -7.72 -3.00
C LEU A 119 -6.84 -6.40 -2.30
N ILE A 120 -8.13 -6.05 -2.15
CA ILE A 120 -8.56 -5.01 -1.20
C ILE A 120 -8.42 -5.60 0.20
N PHE A 121 -7.50 -5.07 1.00
CA PHE A 121 -7.23 -5.59 2.35
C PHE A 121 -7.90 -4.76 3.45
N ASP A 122 -8.22 -3.50 3.17
CA ASP A 122 -8.90 -2.60 4.11
C ASP A 122 -9.61 -1.47 3.36
N THR A 123 -10.76 -1.00 3.86
CA THR A 123 -11.59 -0.01 3.17
C THR A 123 -12.61 0.67 4.07
N SER A 124 -12.86 1.95 3.80
CA SER A 124 -13.89 2.79 4.43
C SER A 124 -15.21 2.83 3.66
N TRP A 125 -15.30 2.08 2.56
CA TRP A 125 -16.53 1.88 1.79
C TRP A 125 -16.63 0.44 1.26
N GLY A 126 -17.84 0.02 0.88
CA GLY A 126 -18.08 -1.30 0.31
C GLY A 126 -17.90 -1.33 -1.21
N GLY A 127 -17.31 -2.42 -1.73
CA GLY A 127 -17.10 -2.65 -3.16
C GLY A 127 -15.88 -1.94 -3.75
N GLU A 128 -15.75 -1.98 -5.07
CA GLU A 128 -14.55 -1.46 -5.75
C GLU A 128 -14.61 0.04 -6.08
N LYS A 129 -15.81 0.61 -6.18
CA LYS A 129 -16.00 2.00 -6.58
C LYS A 129 -16.45 2.82 -5.39
N PHE A 130 -15.82 3.99 -5.22
CA PHE A 130 -16.23 4.96 -4.22
C PHE A 130 -17.65 5.47 -4.51
N ASN A 131 -18.48 5.52 -3.47
CA ASN A 131 -19.79 6.17 -3.50
C ASN A 131 -19.94 6.98 -2.21
N GLU A 132 -19.98 8.31 -2.35
CA GLU A 132 -20.08 9.26 -1.24
C GLU A 132 -21.32 9.06 -0.35
N HIS A 133 -22.41 8.49 -0.89
CA HIS A 133 -23.65 8.29 -0.16
C HIS A 133 -23.58 7.09 0.81
N THR A 134 -22.75 6.09 0.49
CA THR A 134 -22.62 4.86 1.28
C THR A 134 -21.29 4.75 2.02
N ALA A 135 -20.26 5.49 1.60
CA ALA A 135 -18.98 5.52 2.27
C ALA A 135 -19.08 6.11 3.69
N ARG A 136 -18.24 5.60 4.61
CA ARG A 136 -18.16 6.09 5.99
C ARG A 136 -16.72 6.48 6.27
N ALA A 137 -16.48 7.76 6.54
CA ALA A 137 -15.12 8.23 6.74
C ALA A 137 -14.55 7.62 8.03
N ALA A 138 -13.31 7.13 7.94
CA ALA A 138 -12.60 6.60 9.10
C ALA A 138 -11.94 7.75 9.88
N HIS A 139 -11.99 7.66 11.20
CA HIS A 139 -11.28 8.57 12.10
C HIS A 139 -9.91 7.98 12.39
N MET A 140 -8.84 8.74 12.14
CA MET A 140 -7.48 8.28 12.37
C MET A 140 -6.63 9.37 13.00
N LEU A 141 -5.80 9.00 13.95
CA LEU A 141 -4.68 9.82 14.40
C LEU A 141 -3.54 9.66 13.41
N VAL A 142 -2.99 10.75 12.86
CA VAL A 142 -1.95 10.68 11.82
C VAL A 142 -0.79 9.80 12.29
N SER A 143 -0.31 9.99 13.53
CA SER A 143 0.78 9.22 14.13
C SER A 143 0.53 7.72 14.34
N SER A 144 -0.71 7.25 14.21
CA SER A 144 -1.08 5.85 14.41
C SER A 144 -1.18 5.06 13.10
N THR A 145 -0.73 5.65 11.99
CA THR A 145 -0.70 5.01 10.68
C THR A 145 0.75 4.69 10.26
N VAL A 146 0.92 3.81 9.26
CA VAL A 146 2.26 3.49 8.71
C VAL A 146 2.92 4.73 8.13
N ASP A 147 4.26 4.77 8.13
CA ASP A 147 5.05 5.96 7.78
C ASP A 147 4.66 6.60 6.45
N GLY A 148 4.39 5.80 5.41
CA GLY A 148 3.98 6.31 4.11
C GLY A 148 2.59 6.96 4.13
N PHE A 149 1.67 6.44 4.94
CA PHE A 149 0.32 7.00 5.07
C PHE A 149 0.37 8.32 5.85
N SER A 150 1.11 8.35 6.96
CA SER A 150 1.42 9.57 7.72
C SER A 150 2.10 10.63 6.85
N THR A 151 3.00 10.22 5.96
CA THR A 151 3.66 11.10 4.99
C THR A 151 2.66 11.71 4.01
N ALA A 152 1.77 10.88 3.43
CA ALA A 152 0.75 11.36 2.51
C ALA A 152 -0.19 12.37 3.18
N LEU A 153 -0.74 12.02 4.35
CA LEU A 153 -1.68 12.87 5.09
C LEU A 153 -1.08 14.26 5.36
N GLN A 154 0.16 14.34 5.83
CA GLN A 154 0.83 15.62 6.14
C GLN A 154 1.13 16.49 4.90
N LYS A 155 0.87 15.99 3.69
CA LYS A 155 0.98 16.75 2.43
C LYS A 155 -0.37 16.99 1.76
N MET A 156 -1.44 16.38 2.26
CA MET A 156 -2.79 16.56 1.74
C MET A 156 -3.49 17.76 2.40
N LYS A 157 -4.44 18.32 1.67
CA LYS A 157 -5.42 19.33 2.10
C LYS A 157 -6.81 18.73 2.08
N VAL A 158 -7.72 19.29 2.88
CA VAL A 158 -9.14 18.90 2.81
C VAL A 158 -9.65 19.04 1.37
N GLY A 159 -10.29 17.98 0.88
CA GLY A 159 -10.76 17.82 -0.49
C GLY A 159 -9.76 17.17 -1.45
N ASP A 160 -8.52 16.92 -1.04
CA ASP A 160 -7.58 16.16 -1.89
C ASP A 160 -8.07 14.73 -2.08
N HIS A 161 -8.03 14.24 -3.33
CA HIS A 161 -8.20 12.83 -3.68
C HIS A 161 -6.95 12.35 -4.40
N TRP A 162 -6.21 11.44 -3.77
CA TRP A 162 -4.95 10.92 -4.28
C TRP A 162 -4.99 9.40 -4.44
N THR A 163 -4.26 8.89 -5.42
CA THR A 163 -3.74 7.53 -5.37
C THR A 163 -2.33 7.56 -4.81
N VAL A 164 -2.11 6.89 -3.69
CA VAL A 164 -0.83 6.83 -2.97
C VAL A 164 -0.25 5.43 -3.12
N TYR A 165 0.96 5.33 -3.67
CA TYR A 165 1.73 4.10 -3.76
C TYR A 165 2.84 4.14 -2.71
N MET A 166 2.94 3.07 -1.94
CA MET A 166 3.80 2.99 -0.77
C MET A 166 4.68 1.74 -0.86
N PRO A 167 6.01 1.89 -0.76
CA PRO A 167 6.90 0.74 -0.72
C PRO A 167 6.77 0.05 0.64
N TYR A 168 7.03 -1.27 0.72
CA TYR A 168 6.91 -2.00 1.99
C TYR A 168 7.79 -1.41 3.11
N GLN A 169 8.89 -0.75 2.78
CA GLN A 169 9.78 -0.05 3.70
C GLN A 169 9.08 1.07 4.48
N LEU A 170 8.05 1.69 3.89
CA LEU A 170 7.21 2.71 4.50
C LEU A 170 5.84 2.16 4.94
N ALA A 171 5.63 0.85 4.78
CA ALA A 171 4.44 0.11 5.20
C ALA A 171 4.82 -0.92 6.30
N TYR A 172 4.45 -2.20 6.11
CA TYR A 172 4.64 -3.28 7.10
C TYR A 172 5.98 -4.03 6.97
N ARG A 173 6.89 -3.58 6.09
CA ARG A 173 8.25 -4.10 5.95
C ARG A 173 8.25 -5.62 5.70
N GLY A 174 9.10 -6.37 6.39
CA GLY A 174 9.17 -7.84 6.31
C GLY A 174 8.20 -8.57 7.24
N SER A 175 7.15 -7.90 7.72
CA SER A 175 6.14 -8.47 8.62
C SER A 175 4.78 -8.54 7.94
N GLU A 176 4.03 -9.59 8.25
CA GLU A 176 2.62 -9.72 7.88
C GLU A 176 1.74 -8.84 8.78
N ALA A 177 0.66 -8.31 8.22
CA ALA A 177 -0.35 -7.55 8.95
C ALA A 177 -1.76 -7.87 8.42
N GLY A 178 -2.51 -8.70 9.15
CA GLY A 178 -3.86 -9.11 8.75
C GLY A 178 -3.85 -9.82 7.39
N LEU A 179 -4.50 -9.23 6.39
CA LEU A 179 -4.53 -9.76 5.01
C LEU A 179 -3.32 -9.36 4.16
N VAL A 180 -2.36 -8.60 4.73
CA VAL A 180 -1.20 -8.06 4.01
C VAL A 180 0.02 -8.94 4.26
N PRO A 181 0.54 -9.68 3.26
CA PRO A 181 1.76 -10.46 3.40
C PRO A 181 2.99 -9.57 3.67
N ALA A 182 4.04 -10.16 4.24
CA ALA A 182 5.35 -9.52 4.34
C ALA A 182 5.84 -9.01 2.98
N TYR A 183 6.55 -7.88 2.96
CA TYR A 183 7.13 -7.23 1.77
C TYR A 183 6.09 -6.71 0.76
N SER A 184 4.86 -6.46 1.19
CA SER A 184 3.82 -5.87 0.34
C SER A 184 3.95 -4.36 0.19
N ASN A 185 4.02 -3.89 -1.05
CA ASN A 185 3.71 -2.51 -1.38
C ASN A 185 2.20 -2.29 -1.28
N LEU A 186 1.80 -1.10 -0.81
CA LEU A 186 0.40 -0.73 -0.64
C LEU A 186 0.01 0.33 -1.66
N ILE A 187 -1.21 0.21 -2.20
CA ILE A 187 -1.83 1.21 -3.06
C ILE A 187 -3.10 1.68 -2.37
N PHE A 188 -3.16 2.96 -2.03
CA PHE A 188 -4.33 3.57 -1.43
C PHE A 188 -5.01 4.54 -2.39
N ASP A 189 -6.31 4.38 -2.57
CA ASP A 189 -7.18 5.49 -2.97
C ASP A 189 -7.55 6.24 -1.69
N LEU A 190 -7.17 7.50 -1.56
CA LEU A 190 -7.27 8.29 -0.32
C LEU A 190 -7.90 9.66 -0.57
N ARG A 191 -8.94 10.00 0.21
CA ARG A 191 -9.65 11.29 0.18
C ARG A 191 -9.64 11.92 1.57
N LEU A 192 -9.08 13.12 1.71
CA LEU A 192 -9.04 13.84 2.99
C LEU A 192 -10.31 14.67 3.18
N VAL A 193 -11.08 14.36 4.23
CA VAL A 193 -12.39 14.98 4.50
C VAL A 193 -12.28 16.08 5.54
N GLU A 194 -11.53 15.85 6.62
CA GLU A 194 -11.48 16.77 7.75
C GLU A 194 -10.16 16.65 8.52
N ILE A 195 -9.76 17.73 9.18
CA ILE A 195 -8.59 17.80 10.06
C ILE A 195 -9.05 18.36 11.41
N ALA A 196 -8.61 17.74 12.50
CA ALA A 196 -8.81 18.19 13.85
C ALA A 196 -7.47 18.26 14.59
N HIS A 197 -7.09 19.44 15.04
CA HIS A 197 -5.93 19.63 15.90
C HIS A 197 -6.17 19.07 17.31
N PRO A 198 -5.12 18.74 18.08
CA PRO A 198 -5.26 18.33 19.48
C PRO A 198 -6.19 19.25 20.27
N GLY A 199 -7.18 18.66 20.95
CA GLY A 199 -8.19 19.40 21.71
C GLY A 199 -9.42 19.84 20.91
N THR A 200 -9.48 19.57 19.60
CA THR A 200 -10.66 19.74 18.76
C THR A 200 -11.25 18.38 18.38
N ALA A 201 -12.55 18.31 18.13
CA ALA A 201 -13.24 17.07 17.75
C ALA A 201 -13.49 17.03 16.24
N LEU A 202 -13.37 15.83 15.66
CA LEU A 202 -13.84 15.55 14.30
C LEU A 202 -15.37 15.52 14.26
N GLY A 203 -15.97 15.87 13.12
CA GLY A 203 -17.41 15.75 12.91
C GLY A 203 -17.96 14.32 13.04
N ASN A 204 -19.19 14.20 13.54
CA ASN A 204 -19.90 12.93 13.75
C ASN A 204 -20.75 12.54 12.53
N ASN A 205 -20.16 12.18 11.38
CA ASN A 205 -20.93 11.73 10.20
C ASN A 205 -20.39 10.44 9.58
#